data_AF-A0A3N2DQ34-F1
#
_entry.id   AF-A0A3N2DQ34-F1
#
_cell.length_a   1.000
_cell.length_b   1.000
_cell.length_c   1.000
_cell.angle_alpha   90.00
_cell.angle_beta   90.00
_cell.angle_gamma   90.00
#
_symmetry.space_group_name_H-M   'P 1'
#
loop_
_entity.id
_entity.type
_entity.pdbx_description
1 polymer ?
#
loop_
_entity_poly.entity_id
_entity_poly.type
_entity_poly.pdbx_seq_one_letter_code
_entity_poly.pdbx_strand_id
1 'polypeptide(L)'
;MELFSKEGITVDYSVLCTAIVSLLRGLMCSGLYSLSLSGDDETHIRINSESIYVRQDRRPYWVKKFYLRFRHWYAEHFLRPACDELGPHHTIMKPWYVGIDGPNITIGRCATIIGEPQAPVKIGVWGREPMAGEITIGDYVLISPGCRISASDRISIGDSVMMANGVYITDCDWHGLYDRTERDAEVYPVVIKDNVWLGDHASVLKGVTIGENSVVGAGSVVTRDVPDNVVVAGNPAKVVKQLDPARVIKTRAEYFADPVGQAQFFDAVDKMVLKENGTWNWLRALIKPSVRD
;
A
#
# COMPACT_ATOMS: atom_id res chain seq x y z
N MET A 1 -37.69 25.93 -6.85
CA MET A 1 -38.70 25.52 -7.85
C MET A 1 -37.93 25.01 -9.05
N GLU A 2 -38.05 23.70 -9.31
CA GLU A 2 -37.60 22.93 -10.49
C GLU A 2 -36.12 23.01 -10.92
N LEU A 3 -35.31 22.11 -10.33
CA LEU A 3 -33.96 21.72 -10.77
C LEU A 3 -33.91 20.20 -11.02
N PHE A 4 -34.68 19.70 -11.99
CA PHE A 4 -34.54 18.32 -12.46
C PHE A 4 -34.92 18.21 -13.93
N SER A 5 -33.94 17.99 -14.80
CA SER A 5 -34.16 17.50 -16.16
C SER A 5 -33.17 16.36 -16.44
N LYS A 6 -33.58 15.43 -17.32
CA LYS A 6 -33.07 14.06 -17.50
C LYS A 6 -31.78 13.93 -18.31
N GLU A 7 -30.97 14.96 -18.42
CA GLU A 7 -29.74 14.91 -19.22
C GLU A 7 -28.50 15.14 -18.36
N GLY A 8 -27.44 14.40 -18.69
CA GLY A 8 -26.27 14.16 -17.86
C GLY A 8 -25.57 15.40 -17.33
N ILE A 9 -24.88 15.22 -16.20
CA ILE A 9 -24.06 16.25 -15.57
C ILE A 9 -22.79 16.44 -16.42
N THR A 10 -22.66 17.59 -17.08
CA THR A 10 -21.38 18.05 -17.65
C THR A 10 -20.55 18.69 -16.55
N VAL A 11 -19.46 18.03 -16.16
CA VAL A 11 -18.38 18.63 -15.35
C VAL A 11 -17.22 18.89 -16.32
N ASP A 12 -16.67 20.10 -16.32
CA ASP A 12 -15.52 20.47 -17.15
C ASP A 12 -14.24 19.80 -16.57
N TYR A 13 -13.67 18.84 -17.31
CA TYR A 13 -12.57 17.96 -16.91
C TYR A 13 -11.20 18.34 -17.52
N SER A 14 -11.03 19.57 -18.00
CA SER A 14 -9.79 20.04 -18.63
C SER A 14 -8.54 19.98 -17.73
N VAL A 15 -8.69 19.77 -16.42
CA VAL A 15 -7.58 19.67 -15.44
C VAL A 15 -7.33 18.22 -14.94
N LEU A 16 -8.12 17.23 -15.37
CA LEU A 16 -8.15 15.88 -14.75
C LEU A 16 -7.70 14.71 -15.64
N CYS A 17 -7.28 14.95 -16.88
CA CYS A 17 -7.28 13.92 -17.92
C CYS A 17 -6.09 12.94 -18.02
N THR A 18 -5.12 12.92 -17.09
CA THR A 18 -4.05 11.88 -17.16
C THR A 18 -3.89 11.07 -15.88
N ALA A 19 -4.26 11.61 -14.71
CA ALA A 19 -4.16 10.91 -13.44
C ALA A 19 -5.30 9.90 -13.24
N ILE A 20 -6.54 10.24 -13.63
CA ILE A 20 -7.71 9.36 -13.50
C ILE A 20 -7.61 8.12 -14.39
N VAL A 21 -7.08 8.24 -15.60
CA VAL A 21 -6.94 7.10 -16.53
C VAL A 21 -5.90 6.10 -16.00
N SER A 22 -4.83 6.57 -15.34
CA SER A 22 -3.87 5.70 -14.63
C SER A 22 -4.43 5.13 -13.32
N LEU A 23 -5.26 5.87 -12.58
CA LEU A 23 -5.96 5.40 -11.37
C LEU A 23 -6.94 4.26 -11.68
N LEU A 24 -7.69 4.42 -12.77
CA LEU A 24 -8.61 3.40 -13.27
C LEU A 24 -7.84 2.17 -13.77
N ARG A 25 -6.67 2.34 -14.40
CA ARG A 25 -5.78 1.23 -14.81
C ARG A 25 -5.12 0.50 -13.62
N GLY A 26 -4.73 1.19 -12.56
CA GLY A 26 -4.13 0.59 -11.36
C GLY A 26 -5.11 -0.27 -10.56
N LEU A 27 -6.41 0.08 -10.57
CA LEU A 27 -7.49 -0.76 -10.05
C LEU A 27 -7.76 -2.03 -10.90
N MET A 28 -7.23 -2.11 -12.14
CA MET A 28 -7.49 -3.24 -13.07
C MET A 28 -6.58 -4.47 -12.89
N CYS A 29 -5.57 -4.48 -12.00
CA CYS A 29 -4.79 -5.70 -11.72
C CYS A 29 -5.61 -6.82 -11.03
N SER A 30 -6.91 -6.60 -10.82
CA SER A 30 -7.89 -7.60 -10.38
C SER A 30 -8.74 -8.19 -11.53
N GLY A 31 -8.44 -7.86 -12.80
CA GLY A 31 -9.16 -8.39 -13.97
C GLY A 31 -10.57 -7.80 -14.19
N LEU A 32 -10.83 -6.59 -13.67
CA LEU A 32 -12.19 -6.05 -13.52
C LEU A 32 -12.66 -5.07 -14.61
N TYR A 33 -11.85 -4.71 -15.61
CA TYR A 33 -12.28 -3.78 -16.69
C TYR A 33 -11.58 -4.06 -18.04
N SER A 34 -12.34 -4.15 -19.13
CA SER A 34 -11.83 -4.04 -20.50
C SER A 34 -12.24 -2.67 -21.07
N LEU A 35 -11.27 -1.80 -21.35
CA LEU A 35 -11.52 -0.53 -22.03
C LEU A 35 -11.06 -0.68 -23.49
N SER A 36 -11.98 -0.72 -24.46
CA SER A 36 -11.62 -0.53 -25.86
C SER A 36 -11.58 0.96 -26.16
N LEU A 37 -10.37 1.51 -26.29
CA LEU A 37 -10.18 2.86 -26.82
C LEU A 37 -10.34 2.77 -28.35
N SER A 38 -11.40 3.39 -28.89
CA SER A 38 -11.52 3.62 -30.33
C SER A 38 -11.85 5.10 -30.56
N GLY A 39 -10.95 5.81 -31.24
CA GLY A 39 -11.17 7.16 -31.75
C GLY A 39 -10.28 8.23 -31.13
N ASP A 40 -9.71 9.08 -31.98
CA ASP A 40 -8.63 10.06 -31.77
C ASP A 40 -8.95 11.31 -30.91
N ASP A 41 -9.94 11.26 -30.01
CA ASP A 41 -10.32 12.40 -29.18
C ASP A 41 -10.25 12.07 -27.68
N GLU A 42 -9.20 12.57 -27.00
CA GLU A 42 -8.93 12.39 -25.57
C GLU A 42 -9.92 13.11 -24.62
N THR A 43 -11.08 13.57 -25.10
CA THR A 43 -12.01 14.43 -24.33
C THR A 43 -13.31 13.74 -23.89
N HIS A 44 -13.58 12.51 -24.33
CA HIS A 44 -14.81 11.79 -23.96
C HIS A 44 -14.58 10.31 -23.64
N ILE A 45 -14.53 9.97 -22.36
CA ILE A 45 -14.59 8.56 -21.92
C ILE A 45 -16.06 8.11 -21.97
N ARG A 46 -16.42 7.28 -22.96
CA ARG A 46 -17.69 6.56 -22.95
C ARG A 46 -17.56 5.29 -22.09
N ILE A 47 -18.24 5.26 -20.96
CA ILE A 47 -18.40 4.03 -20.17
C ILE A 47 -19.57 3.25 -20.80
N ASN A 48 -19.27 2.25 -21.64
CA ASN A 48 -20.30 1.33 -22.13
C ASN A 48 -20.86 0.53 -20.95
N SER A 49 -22.17 0.65 -20.70
CA SER A 49 -22.88 -0.02 -19.60
C SER A 49 -23.28 -1.46 -19.91
N GLU A 50 -22.67 -2.11 -20.90
CA GLU A 50 -22.97 -3.50 -21.23
C GLU A 50 -22.23 -4.44 -20.26
N SER A 51 -22.94 -4.78 -19.18
CA SER A 51 -22.75 -5.94 -18.31
C SER A 51 -21.35 -6.17 -17.73
N ILE A 52 -21.00 -5.40 -16.71
CA ILE A 52 -19.98 -5.83 -15.74
C ILE A 52 -20.70 -6.29 -14.47
N TYR A 53 -20.83 -7.61 -14.31
CA TYR A 53 -21.33 -8.22 -13.07
C TYR A 53 -20.24 -8.13 -11.97
N VAL A 54 -19.98 -6.92 -11.46
CA VAL A 54 -19.21 -6.75 -10.22
C VAL A 54 -20.15 -7.03 -9.05
N ARG A 55 -19.73 -7.86 -8.08
CA ARG A 55 -20.48 -8.03 -6.84
C ARG A 55 -20.57 -6.68 -6.14
N GLN A 56 -21.78 -6.17 -5.96
CA GLN A 56 -22.01 -4.82 -5.45
C GLN A 56 -21.74 -4.78 -3.95
N ASP A 57 -21.03 -3.75 -3.46
CA ASP A 57 -21.02 -3.47 -2.03
C ASP A 57 -22.43 -3.06 -1.62
N ARG A 58 -23.16 -3.94 -0.91
CA ARG A 58 -24.54 -3.72 -0.48
C ARG A 58 -24.67 -2.92 0.82
N ARG A 59 -23.55 -2.56 1.46
CA ARG A 59 -23.60 -1.84 2.74
C ARG A 59 -24.25 -0.47 2.54
N PRO A 60 -25.16 -0.05 3.43
CA PRO A 60 -25.59 1.33 3.50
C PRO A 60 -24.37 2.23 3.76
N TYR A 61 -24.38 3.43 3.19
CA TYR A 61 -23.29 4.39 3.34
C TYR A 61 -22.87 4.61 4.80
N TRP A 62 -23.85 4.73 5.72
CA TRP A 62 -23.57 4.93 7.15
C TRP A 62 -22.80 3.76 7.78
N VAL A 63 -23.06 2.51 7.36
CA VAL A 63 -22.35 1.32 7.84
C VAL A 63 -20.90 1.38 7.41
N LYS A 64 -20.65 1.71 6.13
CA LYS A 64 -19.29 1.89 5.62
C LYS A 64 -18.55 2.99 6.38
N LYS A 65 -19.19 4.14 6.63
CA LYS A 65 -18.57 5.23 7.41
C LYS A 65 -18.29 4.84 8.85
N PHE A 66 -19.21 4.14 9.51
CA PHE A 66 -18.96 3.63 10.85
C PHE A 66 -17.75 2.68 10.86
N TYR A 67 -17.68 1.76 9.91
CA TYR A 67 -16.53 0.85 9.76
C TYR A 67 -15.21 1.59 9.54
N LEU A 68 -15.18 2.61 8.67
CA LEU A 68 -13.98 3.41 8.42
C LEU A 68 -13.56 4.20 9.67
N ARG A 69 -14.50 4.78 10.42
CA ARG A 69 -14.23 5.45 11.70
C ARG A 69 -13.70 4.49 12.75
N PHE A 70 -14.27 3.30 12.85
CA PHE A 70 -13.81 2.26 13.77
C PHE A 70 -12.39 1.81 13.44
N ARG A 71 -12.06 1.60 12.16
CA ARG A 71 -10.69 1.28 11.73
C ARG A 71 -9.70 2.37 12.12
N HIS A 72 -10.04 3.63 11.85
CA HIS A 72 -9.19 4.76 12.22
C HIS A 72 -9.00 4.84 13.74
N TRP A 73 -10.09 4.75 14.51
CA TRP A 73 -10.03 4.71 15.97
C TRP A 73 -9.13 3.58 16.48
N TYR A 74 -9.24 2.38 15.90
CA TYR A 74 -8.39 1.25 16.29
C TYR A 74 -6.91 1.54 16.04
N ALA A 75 -6.58 2.06 14.85
CA ALA A 75 -5.19 2.43 14.52
C ALA A 75 -4.64 3.47 15.51
N GLU A 76 -5.42 4.51 15.80
CA GLU A 76 -5.06 5.56 16.76
C GLU A 76 -4.92 5.05 18.20
N HIS A 77 -5.74 4.08 18.60
CA HIS A 77 -5.76 3.61 19.98
C HIS A 77 -4.73 2.51 20.26
N PHE A 78 -4.48 1.63 19.29
CA PHE A 78 -3.63 0.45 19.49
C PHE A 78 -2.29 0.52 18.74
N LEU A 79 -2.27 1.06 17.51
CA LEU A 79 -1.06 1.06 16.68
C LEU A 79 -0.22 2.32 16.91
N ARG A 80 -0.84 3.50 17.02
CA ARG A 80 -0.12 4.76 17.28
C ARG A 80 0.73 4.70 18.55
N PRO A 81 0.25 4.17 19.70
CA PRO A 81 1.09 4.08 20.90
C PRO A 81 2.20 3.02 20.82
N ALA A 82 2.16 2.13 19.82
CA ALA A 82 3.16 1.08 19.62
C ALA A 82 4.37 1.54 18.79
N CYS A 83 4.35 2.77 18.30
CA CYS A 83 5.45 3.42 17.58
C CYS A 83 5.68 4.82 18.15
N ASP A 84 6.89 5.35 17.98
CA ASP A 84 7.23 6.70 18.43
C ASP A 84 6.55 7.77 17.57
N GLU A 85 6.36 7.46 16.27
CA GLU A 85 5.64 8.30 15.34
C GLU A 85 4.77 7.47 14.39
N LEU A 86 3.52 7.91 14.23
CA LEU A 86 2.62 7.49 13.16
C LEU A 86 2.08 8.73 12.45
N GLY A 87 2.60 9.02 11.26
CA GLY A 87 2.30 10.22 10.51
C GLY A 87 0.80 10.39 10.22
N PRO A 88 0.33 11.64 10.02
CA PRO A 88 -1.04 11.94 9.63
C PRO A 88 -1.43 11.29 8.29
N HIS A 89 -2.73 11.20 8.05
CA HIS A 89 -3.33 10.69 6.80
C HIS A 89 -2.98 9.23 6.46
N HIS A 90 -2.49 8.44 7.42
CA HIS A 90 -2.29 7.02 7.21
C HIS A 90 -3.62 6.31 6.92
N THR A 91 -3.57 5.26 6.11
CA THR A 91 -4.69 4.39 5.81
C THR A 91 -4.32 2.96 6.17
N ILE A 92 -4.83 2.47 7.30
CA ILE A 92 -4.57 1.10 7.76
C ILE A 92 -5.83 0.25 7.56
N MET A 93 -5.74 -0.75 6.68
CA MET A 93 -6.81 -1.72 6.39
C MET A 93 -6.70 -2.90 7.34
N LYS A 94 -7.82 -3.25 7.98
CA LYS A 94 -7.91 -4.31 9.01
C LYS A 94 -6.76 -4.18 10.05
N PRO A 95 -6.66 -3.05 10.77
CA PRO A 95 -5.53 -2.72 11.63
C PRO A 95 -5.26 -3.73 12.75
N TRP A 96 -6.25 -4.52 13.14
CA TRP A 96 -6.11 -5.62 14.10
C TRP A 96 -5.27 -6.82 13.59
N TYR A 97 -4.82 -6.79 12.32
CA TYR A 97 -3.85 -7.75 11.76
C TYR A 97 -2.49 -7.09 11.45
N VAL A 98 -2.22 -5.94 12.05
CA VAL A 98 -0.92 -5.27 12.01
C VAL A 98 -0.32 -5.35 13.41
N GLY A 99 0.89 -5.90 13.52
CA GLY A 99 1.68 -5.90 14.74
C GLY A 99 2.84 -4.93 14.61
N ILE A 100 2.98 -4.05 15.60
CA ILE A 100 4.13 -3.16 15.77
C ILE A 100 4.68 -3.46 17.17
N ASP A 101 5.93 -3.89 17.24
CA ASP A 101 6.54 -4.39 18.47
C ASP A 101 7.97 -3.85 18.64
N GLY A 102 8.29 -3.23 19.78
CA GLY A 102 9.64 -2.74 20.09
C GLY A 102 9.79 -1.21 20.03
N PRO A 103 10.97 -0.70 20.40
CA PRO A 103 11.27 0.73 20.52
C PRO A 103 11.68 1.36 19.18
N ASN A 104 11.70 2.71 19.11
CA ASN A 104 12.33 3.47 18.02
C ASN A 104 11.77 3.15 16.63
N ILE A 105 10.45 3.04 16.54
CA ILE A 105 9.73 2.81 15.29
C ILE A 105 9.04 4.11 14.87
N THR A 106 9.38 4.63 13.69
CA THR A 106 8.72 5.79 13.11
C THR A 106 8.12 5.45 11.75
N ILE A 107 6.90 5.90 11.50
CA ILE A 107 6.17 5.71 10.24
C ILE A 107 5.68 7.07 9.76
N GLY A 108 6.08 7.45 8.55
CA GLY A 108 5.76 8.74 7.94
C GLY A 108 4.29 8.94 7.57
N ARG A 109 4.04 10.09 6.95
CA ARG A 109 2.72 10.57 6.54
C ARG A 109 2.16 9.73 5.40
N CYS A 110 0.83 9.65 5.30
CA CYS A 110 0.14 8.96 4.21
C CYS A 110 0.54 7.47 4.02
N ALA A 111 1.09 6.84 5.06
CA ALA A 111 1.42 5.42 5.03
C ALA A 111 0.15 4.57 4.78
N THR A 112 0.23 3.62 3.86
CA THR A 112 -0.85 2.67 3.60
C THR A 112 -0.42 1.29 4.06
N ILE A 113 -1.12 0.71 5.03
CA ILE A 113 -0.79 -0.62 5.58
C ILE A 113 -2.01 -1.52 5.45
N ILE A 114 -1.84 -2.72 4.89
CA ILE A 114 -2.94 -3.65 4.65
C ILE A 114 -2.74 -4.91 5.47
N GLY A 115 -3.50 -5.07 6.55
CA GLY A 115 -3.54 -6.30 7.35
C GLY A 115 -4.51 -7.34 6.76
N GLU A 116 -4.18 -8.62 6.92
CA GLU A 116 -5.04 -9.76 6.57
C GLU A 116 -4.83 -10.87 7.62
N PRO A 117 -5.86 -11.59 8.11
CA PRO A 117 -5.70 -12.62 9.13
C PRO A 117 -4.73 -13.73 8.74
N GLN A 118 -4.71 -14.11 7.46
CA GLN A 118 -3.82 -15.17 6.96
C GLN A 118 -2.39 -14.69 6.71
N ALA A 119 -2.20 -13.38 6.59
CA ALA A 119 -0.93 -12.75 6.25
C ALA A 119 -0.82 -11.42 7.02
N PRO A 120 -0.63 -11.46 8.35
CA PRO A 120 -0.53 -10.24 9.14
C PRO A 120 0.74 -9.48 8.77
N VAL A 121 0.69 -8.15 8.87
CA VAL A 121 1.88 -7.30 8.75
C VAL A 121 2.58 -7.26 10.10
N LYS A 122 3.91 -7.42 10.11
CA LYS A 122 4.74 -7.39 11.31
C LYS A 122 5.90 -6.41 11.14
N ILE A 123 5.95 -5.39 11.99
CA ILE A 123 7.03 -4.42 12.05
C ILE A 123 7.59 -4.52 13.46
N GLY A 124 8.87 -4.86 13.61
CA GLY A 124 9.39 -4.93 14.97
C GLY A 124 10.89 -4.77 15.12
N VAL A 125 11.24 -4.16 16.24
CA VAL A 125 12.60 -3.92 16.70
C VAL A 125 12.89 -4.85 17.86
N TRP A 126 13.92 -5.66 17.71
CA TRP A 126 14.41 -6.58 18.70
C TRP A 126 15.89 -6.29 18.92
N GLY A 127 16.15 -5.16 19.57
CA GLY A 127 17.50 -4.65 19.86
C GLY A 127 18.44 -5.66 20.50
N ARG A 128 19.75 -5.43 20.34
CA ARG A 128 20.79 -6.17 21.09
C ARG A 128 20.74 -5.85 22.58
N GLU A 129 20.31 -4.64 22.91
CA GLU A 129 20.10 -4.13 24.26
C GLU A 129 18.67 -3.59 24.41
N PRO A 130 18.13 -3.46 25.63
CA PRO A 130 16.86 -2.79 25.85
C PRO A 130 16.85 -1.38 25.25
N MET A 131 15.78 -1.03 24.54
CA MET A 131 15.63 0.27 23.85
C MET A 131 16.61 0.53 22.70
N ALA A 132 17.45 -0.44 22.31
CA ALA A 132 18.30 -0.34 21.14
C ALA A 132 17.59 -0.85 19.87
N GLY A 133 18.17 -0.52 18.71
CA GLY A 133 17.62 -0.84 17.40
C GLY A 133 16.61 0.22 16.93
N GLU A 134 16.44 0.37 15.63
CA GLU A 134 15.45 1.32 15.06
C GLU A 134 14.89 0.85 13.71
N ILE A 135 13.63 1.25 13.45
CA ILE A 135 13.00 1.18 12.13
C ILE A 135 12.46 2.56 11.79
N THR A 136 12.94 3.13 10.68
CA THR A 136 12.40 4.37 10.12
C THR A 136 11.74 4.08 8.78
N ILE A 137 10.47 4.43 8.67
CA ILE A 137 9.66 4.28 7.44
C ILE A 137 9.21 5.66 7.00
N GLY A 138 9.57 6.04 5.78
CA GLY A 138 9.30 7.35 5.19
C GLY A 138 7.82 7.61 4.87
N ASP A 139 7.60 8.74 4.21
CA ASP A 139 6.28 9.18 3.77
C ASP A 139 5.77 8.34 2.59
N TYR A 140 4.46 8.25 2.47
CA TYR A 140 3.77 7.64 1.33
C TYR A 140 4.05 6.15 1.13
N VAL A 141 4.64 5.44 2.09
CA VAL A 141 4.97 4.01 1.95
C VAL A 141 3.71 3.15 1.84
N LEU A 142 3.78 2.08 1.02
CA LEU A 142 2.78 1.03 0.95
C LEU A 142 3.33 -0.28 1.52
N ILE A 143 2.60 -0.86 2.48
CA ILE A 143 2.90 -2.14 3.09
C ILE A 143 1.72 -3.09 2.84
N SER A 144 1.92 -4.05 1.93
CA SER A 144 0.91 -5.06 1.60
C SER A 144 0.87 -6.19 2.64
N PRO A 145 -0.16 -7.07 2.62
CA PRO A 145 -0.28 -8.13 3.62
C PRO A 145 0.94 -9.06 3.65
N GLY A 146 1.21 -9.64 4.82
CA GLY A 146 2.29 -10.60 5.02
C GLY A 146 3.70 -10.00 5.10
N CYS A 147 3.86 -8.69 4.91
CA CYS A 147 5.18 -8.06 5.05
C CYS A 147 5.71 -8.21 6.48
N ARG A 148 6.98 -8.57 6.60
CA ARG A 148 7.70 -8.66 7.87
C ARG A 148 8.99 -7.83 7.80
N ILE A 149 9.07 -6.83 8.68
CA ILE A 149 10.24 -5.97 8.87
C ILE A 149 10.77 -6.26 10.27
N SER A 150 12.01 -6.74 10.37
CA SER A 150 12.58 -7.15 11.65
C SER A 150 14.00 -6.60 11.80
N ALA A 151 14.13 -5.58 12.65
CA ALA A 151 15.39 -4.91 12.93
C ALA A 151 16.01 -5.39 14.25
N SER A 152 17.30 -5.67 14.24
CA SER A 152 18.17 -5.79 15.40
C SER A 152 18.84 -4.46 15.73
N ASP A 153 19.19 -3.68 14.71
CA ASP A 153 20.08 -2.53 14.81
C ASP A 153 19.54 -1.32 14.05
N ARG A 154 19.35 -1.40 12.74
CA ARG A 154 18.84 -0.29 11.92
C ARG A 154 18.28 -0.76 10.59
N ILE A 155 17.01 -0.47 10.34
CA ILE A 155 16.38 -0.54 9.02
C ILE A 155 15.81 0.83 8.66
N SER A 156 16.25 1.40 7.55
CA SER A 156 15.74 2.65 7.00
C SER A 156 15.03 2.39 5.67
N ILE A 157 13.79 2.85 5.56
CA ILE A 157 12.95 2.76 4.36
C ILE A 157 12.56 4.19 3.97
N GLY A 158 12.94 4.60 2.77
CA GLY A 158 12.69 5.91 2.22
C GLY A 158 11.23 6.15 1.82
N ASP A 159 11.01 7.29 1.19
CA ASP A 159 9.69 7.76 0.79
C ASP A 159 9.15 6.98 -0.42
N SER A 160 7.84 6.88 -0.54
CA SER A 160 7.16 6.23 -1.68
C SER A 160 7.53 4.77 -1.93
N VAL A 161 8.23 4.10 -1.01
CA VAL A 161 8.56 2.69 -1.13
C VAL A 161 7.28 1.85 -1.16
N MET A 162 7.25 0.87 -2.05
CA MET A 162 6.15 -0.07 -2.18
C MET A 162 6.61 -1.48 -1.86
N MET A 163 5.95 -2.10 -0.88
CA MET A 163 6.15 -3.50 -0.53
C MET A 163 4.92 -4.29 -0.91
N ALA A 164 5.12 -5.25 -1.81
CA ALA A 164 4.09 -6.19 -2.23
C ALA A 164 3.94 -7.32 -1.19
N ASN A 165 3.10 -8.32 -1.45
CA ASN A 165 2.73 -9.32 -0.44
C ASN A 165 3.94 -10.11 0.05
N GLY A 166 4.04 -10.34 1.36
CA GLY A 166 5.02 -11.28 1.91
C GLY A 166 6.49 -10.82 1.84
N VAL A 167 6.75 -9.53 1.60
CA VAL A 167 8.13 -9.01 1.60
C VAL A 167 8.77 -9.18 2.98
N TYR A 168 10.01 -9.66 3.01
CA TYR A 168 10.80 -9.82 4.23
C TYR A 168 12.02 -8.92 4.22
N ILE A 169 12.24 -8.15 5.29
CA ILE A 169 13.39 -7.27 5.45
C ILE A 169 14.01 -7.53 6.82
N THR A 170 15.32 -7.79 6.84
CA THR A 170 16.06 -7.96 8.09
C THR A 170 17.51 -7.48 7.98
N ASP A 171 18.02 -6.91 9.06
CA ASP A 171 19.40 -6.46 9.22
C ASP A 171 20.27 -7.44 10.04
N CYS A 172 19.73 -8.62 10.38
CA CYS A 172 20.40 -9.60 11.23
C CYS A 172 20.02 -11.04 10.86
N ASP A 173 20.94 -11.98 11.09
CA ASP A 173 20.69 -13.42 10.96
C ASP A 173 20.03 -14.04 12.21
N TRP A 174 19.83 -13.24 13.27
CA TRP A 174 19.23 -13.59 14.57
C TRP A 174 20.01 -14.58 15.43
N HIS A 175 20.83 -15.43 14.82
CA HIS A 175 21.66 -16.43 15.48
C HIS A 175 23.02 -16.55 14.78
N GLY A 176 24.07 -16.75 15.55
CA GLY A 176 25.41 -17.06 15.04
C GLY A 176 25.45 -18.41 14.31
N LEU A 177 26.52 -18.64 13.55
CA LEU A 177 26.69 -19.89 12.79
C LEU A 177 27.08 -21.08 13.68
N TYR A 178 27.88 -20.82 14.72
CA TYR A 178 28.41 -21.83 15.63
C TYR A 178 27.76 -21.75 17.01
N ASP A 179 27.57 -20.54 17.54
CA ASP A 179 26.77 -20.31 18.74
C ASP A 179 25.39 -19.77 18.34
N ARG A 180 24.34 -20.55 18.62
CA ARG A 180 22.94 -20.18 18.31
C ARG A 180 22.30 -19.29 19.37
N THR A 181 23.00 -18.99 20.46
CA THR A 181 22.52 -18.10 21.51
C THR A 181 22.97 -16.66 21.31
N GLU A 182 23.97 -16.45 20.45
CA GLU A 182 24.53 -15.13 20.15
C GLU A 182 24.08 -14.62 18.78
N ARG A 183 24.22 -13.32 18.56
CA ARG A 183 24.11 -12.67 17.24
C ARG A 183 25.51 -12.35 16.72
N ASP A 184 25.59 -12.02 15.43
CA ASP A 184 26.81 -11.46 14.86
C ASP A 184 27.21 -10.18 15.62
N ALA A 185 28.49 -10.04 15.96
CA ALA A 185 29.01 -8.87 16.65
C ALA A 185 28.98 -7.63 15.73
N GLU A 186 29.13 -7.84 14.42
CA GLU A 186 29.09 -6.75 13.44
C GLU A 186 27.65 -6.31 13.14
N VAL A 187 27.48 -5.03 12.87
CA VAL A 187 26.19 -4.40 12.55
C VAL A 187 26.07 -4.24 11.05
N TYR A 188 24.93 -4.65 10.50
CA TYR A 188 24.70 -4.68 9.05
C TYR A 188 23.38 -3.98 8.69
N PRO A 189 23.32 -2.64 8.74
CA PRO A 189 22.09 -1.89 8.51
C PRO A 189 21.50 -2.19 7.12
N VAL A 190 20.18 -2.11 7.00
CA VAL A 190 19.50 -2.15 5.71
C VAL A 190 18.98 -0.77 5.36
N VAL A 191 19.26 -0.32 4.14
CA VAL A 191 18.80 0.97 3.62
C VAL A 191 18.04 0.74 2.33
N ILE A 192 16.75 1.05 2.31
CA ILE A 192 15.93 1.03 1.11
C ILE A 192 15.65 2.48 0.77
N LYS A 193 16.23 2.99 -0.33
CA LYS A 193 16.04 4.38 -0.73
C LYS A 193 14.65 4.63 -1.33
N ASP A 194 14.40 5.88 -1.68
CA ASP A 194 13.11 6.37 -2.14
C ASP A 194 12.61 5.64 -3.39
N ASN A 195 11.29 5.47 -3.44
CA ASN A 195 10.53 4.97 -4.58
C ASN A 195 10.95 3.56 -5.04
N VAL A 196 11.58 2.78 -4.17
CA VAL A 196 11.85 1.35 -4.41
C VAL A 196 10.56 0.56 -4.43
N TRP A 197 10.46 -0.41 -5.35
CA TRP A 197 9.38 -1.37 -5.37
C TRP A 197 9.88 -2.79 -5.10
N LEU A 198 9.47 -3.36 -3.96
CA LEU A 198 9.73 -4.73 -3.57
C LEU A 198 8.57 -5.63 -4.00
N GLY A 199 8.82 -6.52 -4.96
CA GLY A 199 7.85 -7.48 -5.48
C GLY A 199 7.46 -8.57 -4.49
N ASP A 200 6.41 -9.33 -4.82
CA ASP A 200 5.83 -10.33 -3.93
C ASP A 200 6.89 -11.32 -3.42
N HIS A 201 6.94 -11.55 -2.11
CA HIS A 201 7.85 -12.47 -1.44
C HIS A 201 9.34 -12.20 -1.70
N ALA A 202 9.71 -10.95 -2.02
CA ALA A 202 11.11 -10.54 -2.06
C ALA A 202 11.69 -10.50 -0.64
N SER A 203 12.93 -10.97 -0.48
CA SER A 203 13.69 -10.90 0.76
C SER A 203 14.87 -9.94 0.62
N VAL A 204 15.02 -8.99 1.54
CA VAL A 204 16.17 -8.09 1.65
C VAL A 204 16.96 -8.47 2.90
N LEU A 205 18.20 -8.93 2.70
CA LEU A 205 19.04 -9.41 3.79
C LEU A 205 19.94 -8.31 4.37
N LYS A 206 20.60 -8.65 5.48
CA LYS A 206 21.43 -7.73 6.25
C LYS A 206 22.50 -7.04 5.41
N GLY A 207 22.75 -5.77 5.72
CA GLY A 207 23.84 -4.98 5.12
C GLY A 207 23.58 -4.48 3.71
N VAL A 208 22.36 -4.63 3.19
CA VAL A 208 22.00 -4.24 1.83
C VAL A 208 21.50 -2.80 1.78
N THR A 209 22.02 -2.05 0.81
CA THR A 209 21.44 -0.79 0.31
C THR A 209 20.75 -1.01 -1.04
N ILE A 210 19.47 -0.68 -1.15
CA ILE A 210 18.74 -0.68 -2.42
C ILE A 210 18.58 0.76 -2.93
N GLY A 211 19.13 1.01 -4.11
CA GLY A 211 19.13 2.32 -4.75
C GLY A 211 17.75 2.84 -5.17
N GLU A 212 17.66 4.14 -5.39
CA GLU A 212 16.43 4.88 -5.71
C GLU A 212 15.76 4.33 -6.97
N ASN A 213 14.43 4.37 -6.99
CA ASN A 213 13.58 3.91 -8.11
C ASN A 213 13.73 2.44 -8.50
N SER A 214 14.60 1.68 -7.82
CA SER A 214 14.88 0.31 -8.22
C SER A 214 13.74 -0.63 -7.89
N VAL A 215 13.61 -1.67 -8.71
CA VAL A 215 12.57 -2.69 -8.59
C VAL A 215 13.19 -4.03 -8.27
N VAL A 216 12.70 -4.69 -7.23
CA VAL A 216 13.07 -6.07 -6.88
C VAL A 216 11.95 -6.99 -7.36
N GLY A 217 12.27 -7.91 -8.26
CA GLY A 217 11.32 -8.88 -8.79
C GLY A 217 10.77 -9.82 -7.71
N ALA A 218 9.58 -10.37 -7.95
CA ALA A 218 8.95 -11.32 -7.03
C ALA A 218 9.84 -12.54 -6.74
N GLY A 219 9.80 -13.03 -5.49
CA GLY A 219 10.57 -14.18 -5.01
C GLY A 219 12.09 -13.99 -5.00
N SER A 220 12.58 -12.76 -5.17
CA SER A 220 14.01 -12.49 -5.22
C SER A 220 14.63 -12.42 -3.83
N VAL A 221 15.91 -12.81 -3.71
CA VAL A 221 16.68 -12.67 -2.47
C VAL A 221 17.84 -11.72 -2.71
N VAL A 222 17.74 -10.53 -2.14
CA VAL A 222 18.73 -9.47 -2.28
C VAL A 222 19.78 -9.64 -1.19
N THR A 223 20.99 -9.99 -1.61
CA THR A 223 22.13 -10.28 -0.72
C THR A 223 23.30 -9.31 -0.87
N ARG A 224 23.16 -8.33 -1.77
CA ARG A 224 24.16 -7.29 -2.08
C ARG A 224 23.45 -6.01 -2.48
N ASP A 225 24.18 -4.91 -2.39
CA ASP A 225 23.68 -3.60 -2.80
C ASP A 225 23.15 -3.60 -4.24
N VAL A 226 22.07 -2.84 -4.44
CA VAL A 226 21.41 -2.64 -5.72
C VAL A 226 21.62 -1.20 -6.14
N PRO A 227 22.16 -0.93 -7.35
CA PRO A 227 22.29 0.43 -7.86
C PRO A 227 20.94 1.16 -7.96
N ASP A 228 20.97 2.48 -8.13
CA ASP A 228 19.76 3.24 -8.44
C ASP A 228 19.26 2.89 -9.87
N ASN A 229 17.96 3.03 -10.10
CA ASN A 229 17.31 2.93 -11.42
C ASN A 229 17.51 1.59 -12.14
N VAL A 230 17.48 0.46 -11.43
CA VAL A 230 17.57 -0.88 -12.02
C VAL A 230 16.41 -1.77 -11.61
N VAL A 231 16.21 -2.84 -12.38
CA VAL A 231 15.41 -4.00 -11.94
C VAL A 231 16.38 -5.12 -11.61
N VAL A 232 16.25 -5.67 -10.40
CA VAL A 232 16.94 -6.91 -10.00
C VAL A 232 15.95 -8.06 -9.86
N ALA A 233 16.38 -9.27 -10.19
CA ALA A 233 15.57 -10.46 -9.99
C ALA A 233 16.42 -11.70 -9.69
N GLY A 234 15.83 -12.69 -9.02
CA GLY A 234 16.41 -14.01 -8.76
C GLY A 234 16.90 -14.21 -7.32
N ASN A 235 17.43 -15.40 -7.06
CA ASN A 235 18.00 -15.79 -5.77
C ASN A 235 19.39 -16.43 -6.00
N PRO A 236 20.50 -15.70 -5.77
CA PRO A 236 20.55 -14.29 -5.37
C PRO A 236 20.12 -13.35 -6.50
N ALA A 237 19.57 -12.20 -6.14
CA ALA A 237 19.10 -11.19 -7.08
C ALA A 237 20.26 -10.60 -7.88
N LYS A 238 20.05 -10.41 -9.19
CA LYS A 238 21.02 -9.79 -10.10
C LYS A 238 20.31 -8.74 -10.95
N VAL A 239 21.03 -7.73 -11.40
CA VAL A 239 20.49 -6.74 -12.36
C VAL A 239 20.06 -7.45 -13.64
N VAL A 240 18.80 -7.30 -13.99
CA VAL A 240 18.19 -7.85 -15.22
C VAL A 240 17.78 -6.76 -16.20
N LYS A 241 17.66 -5.51 -15.73
CA LYS A 241 17.26 -4.38 -16.57
C LYS A 241 17.71 -3.06 -15.97
N GLN A 242 18.10 -2.12 -16.84
CA GLN A 242 18.26 -0.70 -16.50
C GLN A 242 16.93 0.02 -16.78
N LEU A 243 16.51 0.91 -15.89
CA LEU A 243 15.38 1.80 -16.17
C LEU A 243 15.80 2.86 -17.20
N ASP A 244 14.85 3.27 -18.02
CA ASP A 244 15.06 4.28 -19.05
C ASP A 244 15.04 5.67 -18.40
N PRO A 245 16.17 6.41 -18.37
CA PRO A 245 16.24 7.71 -17.71
C PRO A 245 15.39 8.78 -18.41
N ALA A 246 14.98 8.55 -19.67
CA ALA A 246 14.09 9.48 -20.38
C ALA A 246 12.62 9.35 -19.97
N ARG A 247 12.24 8.29 -19.25
CA ARG A 247 10.86 8.09 -18.80
C ARG A 247 10.64 8.69 -17.43
N VAL A 248 9.63 9.54 -17.33
CA VAL A 248 9.19 10.10 -16.05
C VAL A 248 8.58 8.99 -15.19
N ILE A 249 9.12 8.82 -13.99
CA ILE A 249 8.58 7.93 -12.97
C ILE A 249 7.59 8.72 -12.13
N LYS A 250 6.36 8.23 -12.02
CA LYS A 250 5.36 8.79 -11.11
C LYS A 250 5.48 8.11 -9.76
N THR A 251 5.62 8.93 -8.72
CA THR A 251 5.81 8.45 -7.34
C THR A 251 4.49 8.42 -6.56
N ARG A 252 4.51 7.78 -5.38
CA ARG A 252 3.37 7.85 -4.45
C ARG A 252 3.24 9.23 -3.82
N ALA A 253 4.32 9.97 -3.64
CA ALA A 253 4.28 11.37 -3.20
C ALA A 253 3.38 12.23 -4.10
N GLU A 254 3.49 12.08 -5.43
CA GLU A 254 2.58 12.77 -6.38
C GLU A 254 1.12 12.34 -6.22
N TYR A 255 0.87 11.04 -5.99
CA TYR A 255 -0.49 10.53 -5.75
C TYR A 255 -1.12 11.11 -4.48
N PHE A 256 -0.32 11.39 -3.46
CA PHE A 256 -0.75 11.99 -2.18
C PHE A 256 -0.43 13.48 -2.08
N ALA A 257 -0.27 14.19 -3.20
CA ALA A 257 -0.04 15.64 -3.19
C ALA A 257 -1.19 16.41 -2.52
N ASP A 258 -2.43 15.91 -2.62
CA ASP A 258 -3.60 16.42 -1.90
C ASP A 258 -4.36 15.26 -1.19
N PRO A 259 -3.92 14.84 0.01
CA PRO A 259 -4.53 13.72 0.70
C PRO A 259 -5.94 14.04 1.21
N VAL A 260 -6.24 15.32 1.48
CA VAL A 260 -7.55 15.76 1.97
C VAL A 260 -8.57 15.75 0.83
N GLY A 261 -8.24 16.36 -0.31
CA GLY A 261 -9.10 16.34 -1.50
C GLY A 261 -9.31 14.91 -2.02
N GLN A 262 -8.28 14.07 -1.97
CA GLN A 262 -8.43 12.65 -2.31
C GLN A 262 -9.41 11.92 -1.38
N ALA A 263 -9.32 12.14 -0.06
CA ALA A 263 -10.26 11.55 0.89
C ALA A 263 -11.71 12.05 0.67
N GLN A 264 -11.89 13.33 0.34
CA GLN A 264 -13.19 13.91 0.00
C GLN A 264 -13.76 13.32 -1.30
N PHE A 265 -12.91 13.13 -2.31
CA PHE A 265 -13.29 12.51 -3.57
C PHE A 265 -13.78 11.07 -3.35
N PHE A 266 -13.03 10.24 -2.62
CA PHE A 266 -13.46 8.88 -2.30
C PHE A 266 -14.75 8.84 -1.48
N ASP A 267 -14.96 9.77 -0.56
CA ASP A 267 -16.22 9.90 0.18
C ASP A 267 -17.41 10.23 -0.73
N ALA A 268 -17.21 11.12 -1.71
CA ALA A 268 -18.24 11.47 -2.70
C ALA A 268 -18.59 10.28 -3.60
N VAL A 269 -17.58 9.53 -4.05
CA VAL A 269 -17.77 8.28 -4.81
C VAL A 269 -18.53 7.25 -3.97
N ASP A 270 -18.17 7.08 -2.70
CA ASP A 270 -18.88 6.16 -1.78
C ASP A 270 -20.34 6.54 -1.59
N LYS A 271 -20.66 7.83 -1.44
CA LYS A 271 -22.04 8.31 -1.38
C LYS A 271 -22.81 8.01 -2.65
N MET A 272 -22.18 8.16 -3.81
CA MET A 272 -22.81 7.92 -5.11
C MET A 272 -23.08 6.42 -5.31
N VAL A 273 -22.06 5.58 -5.11
CA VAL A 273 -22.14 4.12 -5.33
C VAL A 273 -23.10 3.45 -4.36
N LEU A 274 -23.16 3.91 -3.11
CA LEU A 274 -24.00 3.30 -2.06
C LEU A 274 -25.36 3.99 -1.90
N LYS A 275 -25.69 4.96 -2.76
CA LYS A 275 -26.92 5.78 -2.66
C LYS A 275 -28.19 4.93 -2.61
N GLU A 276 -28.22 3.85 -3.37
CA GLU A 276 -29.37 2.96 -3.52
C GLU A 276 -29.40 1.81 -2.48
N ASN A 277 -28.38 1.71 -1.63
CA ASN A 277 -28.30 0.64 -0.64
C ASN A 277 -29.18 0.92 0.59
N GLY A 278 -30.21 0.10 0.77
CA GLY A 278 -31.07 0.13 1.96
C GLY A 278 -30.60 -0.82 3.07
N THR A 279 -30.81 -0.42 4.33
CA THR A 279 -30.47 -1.23 5.51
C THR A 279 -31.11 -2.62 5.49
N TRP A 280 -32.37 -2.73 5.09
CA TRP A 280 -33.07 -4.01 5.04
C TRP A 280 -32.53 -4.95 3.96
N ASN A 281 -32.22 -4.43 2.78
CA ASN A 281 -31.61 -5.23 1.72
C ASN A 281 -30.22 -5.73 2.12
N TRP A 282 -29.45 -4.90 2.81
CA TRP A 282 -28.16 -5.29 3.37
C TRP A 282 -28.28 -6.37 4.45
N LEU A 283 -29.17 -6.22 5.43
CA LEU A 283 -29.41 -7.24 6.46
C LEU A 283 -29.89 -8.56 5.85
N ARG A 284 -30.79 -8.50 4.86
CA ARG A 284 -31.21 -9.68 4.09
C ARG A 284 -30.02 -10.37 3.43
N ALA A 285 -29.13 -9.61 2.77
CA ALA A 285 -27.96 -10.15 2.09
C ALA A 285 -26.95 -10.78 3.06
N LEU A 286 -26.84 -10.28 4.30
CA LEU A 286 -26.00 -10.91 5.34
C LEU A 286 -26.54 -12.26 5.80
N ILE A 287 -27.86 -12.40 5.95
CA ILE A 287 -28.49 -13.62 6.48
C ILE A 287 -28.71 -14.67 5.38
N LYS A 288 -29.10 -14.22 4.17
CA LYS A 288 -29.43 -15.09 3.04
C LYS A 288 -28.87 -14.49 1.74
N PRO A 289 -27.56 -14.61 1.50
CA PRO A 289 -26.92 -14.11 0.27
C PRO A 289 -27.46 -14.86 -0.96
N SER A 290 -27.50 -14.18 -2.09
CA SER A 290 -27.94 -14.71 -3.38
C SER A 290 -26.91 -14.42 -4.48
N VAL A 291 -27.05 -15.07 -5.64
CA VAL A 291 -26.17 -14.86 -6.80
C VAL A 291 -26.27 -13.42 -7.35
N ARG A 292 -27.32 -12.68 -6.98
CA ARG A 292 -27.53 -11.27 -7.34
C ARG A 292 -26.92 -10.29 -6.34
N ASP A 293 -26.38 -10.78 -5.21
CA ASP A 293 -25.75 -9.97 -4.17
C ASP A 293 -24.24 -9.81 -4.39
#